data_AF-A0A1Y2HLF1-F1
#
_entry.id   AF-A0A1Y2HLF1-F1
#
_cell.length_a   1.000
_cell.length_b   1.000
_cell.length_c   1.000
_cell.angle_alpha   90.00
_cell.angle_beta   90.00
_cell.angle_gamma   90.00
#
_symmetry.space_group_name_H-M   'P 1'
#
loop_
_entity.id
_entity.type
_entity.pdbx_description
1 polymer ?
#
loop_
_entity_poly.entity_id
_entity_poly.type
_entity_poly.pdbx_seq_one_letter_code
_entity_poly.pdbx_strand_id
1 'polypeptide(L)'
;MSSSPSPLPQPAAPAASNGRVLVSRHPLIAHKMCLLRDATTRPAQFRLLVKEIASLLAYEATAKLPVIEEQELRQSPTGASYHGVKLGPKIGLVPIMRAGTGMVEA
;
A
#
# COMPACT_ATOMS: atom_id res chain seq x y z
N MET A 1 -22.93 7.08 29.91
CA MET A 1 -22.00 5.94 30.10
C MET A 1 -21.20 5.80 28.83
N SER A 2 -20.10 6.56 28.72
CA SER A 2 -19.22 6.59 27.56
C SER A 2 -18.28 5.40 27.60
N SER A 3 -18.67 4.28 27.01
CA SER A 3 -17.73 3.21 26.72
C SER A 3 -16.86 3.65 25.54
N SER A 4 -15.71 4.27 25.85
CA SER A 4 -14.63 4.48 24.89
C SER A 4 -14.35 3.16 24.16
N PRO A 5 -14.21 3.16 22.81
CA PRO A 5 -13.90 1.94 22.09
C PRO A 5 -12.56 1.40 22.59
N SER A 6 -12.56 0.16 23.09
CA SER A 6 -11.32 -0.55 23.44
C SER A 6 -10.34 -0.43 22.28
N PRO A 7 -9.05 -0.12 22.55
CA PRO A 7 -8.05 -0.06 21.50
C PRO A 7 -8.07 -1.40 20.77
N LEU A 8 -8.22 -1.34 19.45
CA LEU A 8 -8.12 -2.51 18.59
C LEU A 8 -6.86 -3.28 19.00
N PRO A 9 -6.92 -4.62 19.13
CA PRO A 9 -5.72 -5.40 19.39
C PRO A 9 -4.70 -5.05 18.32
N GLN A 10 -3.65 -4.34 18.73
CA GLN A 10 -2.54 -4.05 17.83
C GLN A 10 -2.01 -5.41 17.39
N PRO A 11 -1.75 -5.62 16.08
CA PRO A 11 -1.20 -6.89 15.62
C PRO A 11 0.00 -7.21 16.49
N ALA A 12 -0.08 -8.33 17.21
CA ALA A 12 0.97 -8.79 18.10
C ALA A 12 2.30 -8.64 17.36
N ALA A 13 3.27 -7.96 17.97
CA ALA A 13 4.57 -7.74 17.36
C ALA A 13 5.04 -9.07 16.75
N PRO A 14 5.36 -9.11 15.44
CA PRO A 14 5.68 -10.37 14.80
C PRO A 14 6.80 -11.02 15.59
N ALA A 15 6.52 -12.22 16.12
CA ALA A 15 7.52 -13.05 16.78
C ALA A 15 8.75 -13.09 15.88
N ALA A 16 9.85 -12.50 16.35
CA ALA A 16 11.17 -12.38 15.74
C ALA A 16 11.24 -12.87 14.28
N SER A 17 10.72 -12.08 13.34
CA SER A 17 11.05 -12.32 11.93
C SER A 17 12.47 -11.82 11.73
N ASN A 18 13.31 -12.59 11.03
CA ASN A 18 14.74 -12.33 10.83
C ASN A 18 15.04 -11.10 9.93
N GLY A 19 14.36 -9.97 10.14
CA GLY A 19 14.47 -8.74 9.34
C GLY A 19 13.89 -8.83 7.92
N ARG A 20 13.29 -9.95 7.54
CA ARG A 20 12.81 -10.22 6.16
C ARG A 20 11.32 -9.94 5.94
N VAL A 21 10.53 -9.69 6.99
CA VAL A 21 9.08 -9.50 6.90
C VAL A 21 8.70 -8.15 7.49
N LEU A 22 8.00 -7.34 6.69
CA LEU A 22 7.37 -6.10 7.14
C LEU A 22 5.87 -6.33 7.28
N VAL A 23 5.35 -6.22 8.50
CA VAL A 23 3.90 -6.27 8.76
C VAL A 23 3.37 -4.85 8.77
N SER A 24 2.48 -4.52 7.83
CA SER A 24 1.81 -3.22 7.81
C SER A 24 0.98 -3.01 9.08
N ARG A 25 1.13 -1.82 9.69
CA ARG A 25 0.38 -1.39 10.88
C ARG A 25 -0.69 -0.35 10.55
N HIS A 26 -0.99 -0.13 9.27
CA HIS A 26 -1.91 0.91 8.86
C HIS A 26 -3.38 0.56 9.22
N PRO A 27 -4.12 1.42 9.95
CA PRO A 27 -5.49 1.13 10.38
C PRO A 27 -6.44 0.81 9.22
N LEU A 28 -6.29 1.48 8.08
CA LEU A 28 -7.11 1.20 6.87
C LEU A 28 -6.86 -0.21 6.32
N ILE A 29 -5.62 -0.70 6.33
CA ILE A 29 -5.32 -2.07 5.89
C ILE A 29 -5.96 -3.05 6.87
N ALA A 30 -5.83 -2.82 8.18
CA ALA A 30 -6.45 -3.68 9.20
C ALA A 30 -7.99 -3.75 9.05
N HIS A 31 -8.64 -2.61 8.81
CA HIS A 31 -10.08 -2.55 8.57
C HIS A 31 -10.49 -3.29 7.28
N LYS A 32 -9.80 -3.04 6.16
CA LYS A 32 -10.09 -3.71 4.88
C LYS A 32 -9.81 -5.23 4.95
N MET A 33 -8.79 -5.64 5.71
CA MET A 33 -8.50 -7.06 5.97
C MET A 33 -9.61 -7.74 6.76
N CYS A 34 -10.28 -7.02 7.67
CA CYS A 34 -11.46 -7.55 8.37
C CYS A 34 -12.59 -7.85 7.37
N LEU A 35 -12.92 -6.88 6.50
CA LEU A 35 -13.94 -7.05 5.47
C LEU A 35 -13.58 -8.15 4.45
N LEU A 36 -12.31 -8.25 4.07
CA LEU A 36 -11.83 -9.26 3.13
C LEU A 36 -11.99 -10.68 3.69
N ARG A 37 -11.85 -10.84 5.02
CA ARG A 37 -11.95 -12.13 5.72
C ARG A 37 -13.38 -12.53 6.09
N ASP A 38 -14.32 -11.60 6.01
CA ASP A 38 -15.73 -11.88 6.29
C ASP A 38 -16.32 -12.81 5.22
N ALA A 39 -16.85 -13.95 5.66
CA ALA A 39 -17.44 -14.97 4.78
C ALA A 39 -18.70 -14.46 4.05
N THR A 40 -19.32 -13.39 4.54
CA THR A 40 -20.51 -12.77 3.93
C THR A 40 -20.16 -11.76 2.82
N THR A 41 -18.88 -11.42 2.65
CA THR A 41 -18.42 -10.45 1.65
C THR A 41 -18.71 -10.95 0.23
N ARG A 42 -19.43 -10.13 -0.53
CA ARG A 42 -19.84 -10.47 -1.90
C ARG A 42 -18.61 -10.55 -2.83
N PRO A 43 -18.59 -11.44 -3.84
CA PRO A 43 -17.45 -11.62 -4.72
C PRO A 43 -16.94 -10.34 -5.40
N ALA A 44 -17.84 -9.42 -5.77
CA ALA A 44 -17.46 -8.14 -6.36
C ALA A 44 -16.70 -7.24 -5.38
N GLN A 45 -17.18 -7.17 -4.13
CA GLN A 45 -16.56 -6.38 -3.08
C GLN A 45 -15.22 -6.98 -2.64
N PHE A 46 -15.11 -8.31 -2.59
CA PHE A 46 -13.84 -8.99 -2.34
C PHE A 46 -12.76 -8.57 -3.34
N ARG A 47 -13.06 -8.57 -4.64
CA ARG A 47 -12.11 -8.15 -5.68
C ARG A 47 -11.69 -6.68 -5.54
N LEU A 48 -12.62 -5.80 -5.18
CA LEU A 48 -12.32 -4.40 -4.92
C LEU A 48 -11.36 -4.26 -3.72
N LEU A 49 -11.65 -4.95 -2.62
CA LEU A 49 -10.83 -4.93 -1.41
C LEU A 49 -9.40 -5.43 -1.69
N VAL A 50 -9.23 -6.49 -2.49
CA VAL A 50 -7.90 -6.98 -2.90
C VAL A 50 -7.12 -5.88 -3.63
N LYS A 51 -7.76 -5.19 -4.59
CA LYS A 51 -7.12 -4.08 -5.33
C LYS A 51 -6.69 -2.96 -4.39
N GLU A 52 -7.59 -2.50 -3.52
CA GLU A 52 -7.30 -1.43 -2.58
C GLU A 52 -6.17 -1.79 -1.60
N ILE A 53 -6.19 -3.02 -1.06
CA ILE A 53 -5.14 -3.49 -0.15
C ILE A 53 -3.81 -3.58 -0.90
N ALA A 54 -3.80 -4.09 -2.14
CA ALA A 54 -2.59 -4.17 -2.96
C ALA A 54 -1.98 -2.79 -3.22
N SER A 55 -2.78 -1.78 -3.56
CA SER A 55 -2.30 -0.40 -3.77
C SER A 55 -1.69 0.20 -2.49
N LEU A 56 -2.33 0.00 -1.33
CA LEU A 56 -1.81 0.49 -0.06
C LEU A 56 -0.49 -0.19 0.33
N LEU A 57 -0.39 -1.50 0.11
CA LEU A 57 0.85 -2.24 0.33
C LEU A 57 1.95 -1.81 -0.63
N ALA A 58 1.63 -1.55 -1.90
CA ALA A 58 2.59 -1.05 -2.88
C ALA A 58 3.14 0.33 -2.47
N TYR A 59 2.29 1.23 -1.98
CA TYR A 59 2.71 2.52 -1.44
C TYR A 59 3.71 2.36 -0.27
N GLU A 60 3.41 1.47 0.69
CA GLU A 60 4.34 1.20 1.80
C GLU A 60 5.65 0.54 1.32
N ALA A 61 5.56 -0.41 0.38
CA ALA A 61 6.72 -1.12 -0.15
C ALA A 61 7.66 -0.22 -0.96
N THR A 62 7.11 0.83 -1.59
CA THR A 62 7.86 1.76 -2.45
C THR A 62 8.40 2.99 -1.69
N ALA A 63 8.15 3.10 -0.38
CA ALA A 63 8.58 4.24 0.43
C ALA A 63 10.09 4.50 0.46
N LYS A 64 10.92 3.50 0.13
CA LYS A 64 12.39 3.57 0.12
C LYS A 64 13.00 3.53 -1.28
N LEU A 65 12.22 3.76 -2.33
CA LEU A 65 12.75 3.78 -3.68
C LEU A 65 13.72 4.95 -3.89
N PRO A 66 14.87 4.72 -4.55
CA PRO A 66 15.78 5.80 -4.88
C PRO A 66 15.17 6.73 -5.94
N VAL A 67 15.36 8.02 -5.74
CA VAL A 67 14.95 9.08 -6.65
C VAL A 67 16.18 9.75 -7.27
N ILE A 68 16.03 10.25 -8.48
CA ILE A 68 17.05 10.99 -9.23
C ILE A 68 16.53 12.42 -9.38
N GLU A 69 17.34 13.39 -8.96
CA GLU A 69 17.06 14.80 -9.18
C GLU A 69 17.15 15.14 -10.67
N GLU A 70 16.17 15.88 -11.18
CA GLU A 70 16.20 16.36 -12.54
C GLU A 70 17.09 17.59 -12.68
N GLN A 71 18.03 17.54 -13.63
CA GLN A 71 18.93 18.66 -13.91
C GLN A 71 18.22 19.81 -14.63
N GLU A 72 17.15 19.52 -15.37
CA GLU A 72 16.39 20.54 -16.10
C GLU A 72 15.41 21.29 -15.20
N LEU A 73 15.49 22.63 -15.23
CA LEU A 73 14.53 23.52 -14.58
C LEU A 73 13.17 23.44 -15.29
N ARG A 74 12.12 23.16 -14.52
CA ARG A 74 10.73 23.15 -15.00
C ARG A 74 9.99 24.38 -14.51
N GLN A 75 8.96 24.79 -15.24
CA GLN A 75 8.07 25.88 -14.85
C GLN A 75 6.70 25.34 -14.40
N SER A 76 6.19 25.88 -13.29
CA SER A 76 4.81 25.66 -12.88
C SER A 76 3.84 26.50 -13.74
N PRO A 77 2.54 26.14 -13.79
CA PRO A 77 1.52 27.00 -14.41
C PRO A 77 1.43 28.40 -13.79
N THR A 78 1.96 28.59 -12.59
CA THR A 78 2.05 29.88 -11.89
C THR A 78 3.33 30.66 -12.22
N GLY A 79 4.18 30.16 -13.11
CA GLY A 79 5.41 30.82 -13.57
C GLY A 79 6.64 30.63 -12.68
N ALA A 80 6.54 29.83 -11.60
CA ALA A 80 7.67 29.54 -10.72
C ALA A 80 8.54 28.41 -11.26
N SER A 81 9.86 28.59 -11.21
CA SER A 81 10.82 27.55 -11.61
C SER A 81 11.10 26.58 -10.46
N TYR A 82 11.20 25.28 -10.76
CA TYR A 82 11.50 24.24 -9.77
C TYR A 82 12.28 23.07 -10.39
N HIS A 83 12.96 22.31 -9.53
CA HIS A 83 13.60 21.05 -9.89
C HIS A 83 12.65 19.88 -9.62
N GLY A 84 12.49 19.00 -10.61
CA GLY A 84 11.70 17.78 -10.48
C GLY A 84 12.50 16.62 -9.88
N VAL A 85 11.80 15.54 -9.52
CA VAL A 85 12.42 14.25 -9.17
C VAL A 85 11.81 13.15 -10.04
N LYS A 86 12.66 12.20 -10.46
CA LYS A 86 12.24 10.99 -11.17
C LYS A 86 12.53 9.76 -10.32
N LEU A 87 11.73 8.72 -10.46
CA LEU A 87 12.10 7.41 -9.91
C LEU A 87 13.36 6.91 -10.64
N GLY A 88 14.37 6.48 -9.88
CA GLY A 88 15.57 5.89 -10.44
C GLY A 88 15.36 4.50 -11.06
N PRO A 89 14.71 3.54 -10.38
CA PRO A 89 14.60 2.18 -10.87
C PRO A 89 13.39 1.99 -11.79
N LYS A 90 13.54 1.14 -12.81
CA LYS A 90 12.41 0.57 -13.55
C LYS A 90 11.83 -0.60 -12.75
N ILE A 91 10.55 -0.51 -12.39
CA ILE A 91 9.87 -1.52 -11.58
C ILE A 91 8.97 -2.37 -12.48
N GLY A 92 9.14 -3.69 -12.42
CA GLY A 92 8.25 -4.65 -13.05
C GLY A 92 7.35 -5.33 -12.02
N LEU A 93 6.06 -5.48 -12.34
CA LEU A 93 5.10 -6.24 -11.54
C LEU A 93 4.87 -7.60 -12.18
N VAL A 94 5.14 -8.69 -11.45
CA VAL A 94 4.97 -10.07 -11.93
C VAL A 94 3.95 -10.79 -11.06
N PRO A 95 2.68 -10.93 -11.51
CA PRO A 95 1.66 -11.64 -10.73
C PRO A 95 1.87 -13.16 -10.81
N ILE A 96 1.73 -13.85 -9.68
CA ILE A 96 1.64 -15.32 -9.65
C ILE A 96 0.19 -15.73 -9.91
N MET A 97 -0.04 -16.41 -11.03
CA MET A 97 -1.40 -16.75 -11.46
C MET A 97 -2.01 -17.93 -10.68
N ARG A 98 -3.34 -17.98 -10.50
CA ARG A 98 -4.35 -16.98 -10.92
C ARG A 98 -4.66 -15.89 -9.89
N ALA A 99 -4.32 -16.12 -8.62
CA ALA A 99 -4.72 -15.25 -7.52
C ALA A 99 -4.06 -13.85 -7.59
N GLY A 100 -2.82 -13.77 -8.10
CA GLY A 100 -2.08 -12.52 -8.20
C GLY A 100 -2.61 -11.54 -9.25
N THR A 101 -3.43 -11.98 -10.21
CA THR A 101 -3.98 -11.11 -11.27
C THR A 101 -4.80 -9.97 -10.68
N GLY A 102 -5.60 -10.27 -9.64
CA GLY A 102 -6.43 -9.26 -8.97
C GLY A 102 -5.66 -8.15 -8.27
N MET A 103 -4.35 -8.30 -8.06
CA MET A 103 -3.49 -7.30 -7.41
C MET A 103 -2.80 -6.36 -8.40
N VAL A 104 -2.61 -6.78 -9.66
CA VAL A 104 -1.89 -6.01 -10.68
C VAL A 104 -2.84 -5.21 -11.57
N GLU A 105 -4.11 -5.60 -11.66
CA GLU A 105 -5.17 -4.81 -12.32
C GLU A 105 -5.67 -3.62 -11.48
N ALA A 106 -4.90 -3.20 -10.47
CA ALA A 106 -5.21 -2.04 -9.64
C ALA A 106 -4.86 -0.75 -10.39
#